data_AF-A0A2M7RLD4-F1
#
_entry.id   AF-A0A2M7RLD4-F1
#
_cell.length_a   1.000
_cell.length_b   1.000
_cell.length_c   1.000
_cell.angle_alpha   90.00
_cell.angle_beta   90.00
_cell.angle_gamma   90.00
#
_symmetry.space_group_name_H-M   'P 1'
#
loop_
_entity.id
_entity.type
_entity.pdbx_description
1 polymer ?
#
loop_
_entity_poly.entity_id
_entity_poly.type
_entity_poly.pdbx_seq_one_letter_code
_entity_poly.pdbx_strand_id
1 'polypeptide(L)' 'MQTGTIKRLVKERGFGFIQIEGEEKDLFFHSNELEGVAFDDLKEGDAVQFEVTQSPKGANATKVSLVPAAE' A
#
# COMPACT_ATOMS: atom_id res chain seq x y z
N MET A 1 -12.07 1.29 1.74
CA MET A 1 -11.20 0.83 0.64
C MET A 1 -10.87 1.97 -0.31
N GLN A 2 -9.60 2.39 -0.34
CA GLN A 2 -8.99 3.28 -1.32
C GLN A 2 -8.07 2.48 -2.24
N THR A 3 -7.77 3.04 -3.40
CA THR A 3 -6.82 2.48 -4.36
C THR A 3 -5.68 3.47 -4.56
N GLY A 4 -4.50 2.94 -4.85
CA GLY A 4 -3.32 3.74 -5.09
C GLY A 4 -2.23 2.88 -5.70
N THR A 5 -1.11 3.51 -5.96
CA THR A 5 0.01 2.91 -6.68
C THR A 5 1.20 2.86 -5.77
N ILE A 6 1.88 1.72 -5.73
CA ILE A 6 3.09 1.59 -4.91
C ILE A 6 4.15 2.53 -5.46
N LYS A 7 4.55 3.51 -4.64
CA LYS A 7 5.60 4.46 -5.01
C LYS A 7 6.98 3.94 -4.65
N ARG A 8 7.08 3.28 -3.50
CA ARG A 8 8.35 2.77 -2.98
C ARG A 8 8.14 1.59 -2.06
N LEU A 9 8.97 0.55 -2.22
CA LEU A 9 9.01 -0.61 -1.32
C LEU A 9 10.38 -0.71 -0.67
N VAL A 10 10.40 -0.89 0.66
CA VAL A 10 11.63 -1.13 1.42
C VAL A 10 11.58 -2.56 1.96
N LYS A 11 11.85 -3.53 1.07
CA LYS A 11 11.85 -4.97 1.39
C LYS A 11 12.76 -5.33 2.56
N GLU A 12 13.90 -4.66 2.67
CA GLU A 12 14.87 -4.85 3.76
C GLU A 12 14.31 -4.50 5.15
N ARG A 13 13.30 -3.62 5.21
CA ARG A 13 12.65 -3.20 6.46
C ARG A 13 11.20 -3.67 6.58
N GLY A 14 10.63 -4.26 5.52
CA GLY A 14 9.26 -4.76 5.51
C GLY A 14 8.18 -3.67 5.54
N PHE A 15 8.45 -2.48 4.99
CA PHE A 15 7.47 -1.40 4.87
C PHE A 15 7.53 -0.74 3.49
N GLY A 16 6.47 -0.03 3.11
CA GLY A 16 6.42 0.70 1.85
C GLY A 16 5.58 1.98 1.92
N PHE A 17 5.53 2.66 0.78
CA PHE A 17 4.75 3.86 0.56
C PHE A 17 3.86 3.69 -0.66
N ILE A 18 2.58 4.01 -0.48
CA ILE A 18 1.57 3.99 -1.54
C ILE A 18 1.20 5.43 -1.84
N GLN A 19 1.27 5.79 -3.12
CA GLN A 19 0.78 7.06 -3.61
C GLN A 19 -0.67 6.90 -4.03
N ILE A 20 -1.56 7.67 -3.42
CA ILE A 20 -2.97 7.66 -3.77
C ILE A 20 -3.17 8.64 -4.92
N GLU A 21 -3.77 8.19 -6.01
CA GLU A 21 -4.06 9.07 -7.13
C GLU A 21 -5.10 10.12 -6.69
N GLY A 22 -4.71 11.40 -6.72
CA GLY A 22 -5.53 12.51 -6.22
C GLY A 22 -5.19 12.99 -4.81
N GLU A 23 -4.28 12.33 -4.08
CA GLU A 23 -3.66 12.91 -2.89
C GLU A 23 -2.17 13.19 -3.09
N GLU A 24 -1.71 14.31 -2.52
CA GLU A 24 -0.28 14.66 -2.49
C GLU A 24 0.49 13.87 -1.43
N LYS A 25 -0.21 13.25 -0.48
CA LYS A 25 0.38 12.52 0.63
C LYS A 25 0.65 11.06 0.28
N ASP A 26 1.88 10.65 0.52
CA ASP A 26 2.27 9.24 0.49
C ASP A 26 1.73 8.54 1.76
N LEU A 27 1.07 7.41 1.57
CA LEU A 27 0.52 6.61 2.64
C LEU A 27 1.50 5.51 3.03
N PHE A 28 1.82 5.43 4.33
CA PHE A 28 2.69 4.40 4.87
C PHE A 28 1.93 3.08 5.08
N PHE A 29 2.55 1.95 4.74
CA PHE A 29 2.01 0.64 5.04
C PHE A 29 3.11 -0.34 5.48
N HIS A 30 2.74 -1.28 6.32
CA HIS A 30 3.63 -2.36 6.75
C HIS A 30 3.33 -3.67 6.02
N SER A 31 4.33 -4.52 5.83
CA SER A 31 4.17 -5.88 5.30
C SER A 31 3.20 -6.76 6.09
N ASN A 32 2.93 -6.39 7.35
CA ASN A 32 1.95 -7.09 8.21
C ASN A 32 0.50 -6.74 7.86
N GLU A 33 0.27 -5.65 7.14
CA GLU A 33 -1.06 -5.18 6.74
C GLU A 33 -1.51 -5.76 5.39
N LEU A 34 -0.70 -6.60 4.76
CA LEU A 34 -1.03 -7.20 3.48
C LEU A 34 -2.06 -8.33 3.63
N GLU A 35 -3.04 -8.37 2.74
CA GLU A 35 -4.11 -9.37 2.72
C GLU A 35 -4.12 -10.08 1.36
N GLY A 36 -3.86 -11.39 1.37
CA GLY A 36 -3.88 -12.22 0.16
C GLY A 36 -2.71 -11.99 -0.82
N VAL A 37 -1.74 -11.16 -0.47
CA VAL A 37 -0.52 -10.89 -1.25
C VAL A 37 0.69 -10.85 -0.33
N ALA A 38 1.85 -11.31 -0.81
CA ALA A 38 3.10 -11.17 -0.08
C ALA A 38 3.79 -9.85 -0.45
N PHE A 39 4.50 -9.26 0.52
CA PHE A 39 5.23 -7.99 0.30
C PHE A 39 6.29 -8.13 -0.79
N ASP A 40 6.80 -9.35 -0.99
CA ASP A 40 7.82 -9.63 -1.99
C ASP A 40 7.27 -9.67 -3.42
N ASP A 41 5.99 -10.01 -3.59
CA ASP A 41 5.30 -10.02 -4.89
C ASP A 41 4.92 -8.62 -5.37
N LEU A 42 4.84 -7.65 -4.45
CA LEU A 42 4.56 -6.26 -4.77
C LEU A 42 5.75 -5.59 -5.48
N LYS A 43 5.46 -4.72 -6.46
CA LYS A 43 6.47 -3.90 -7.14
C LYS A 43 6.07 -2.42 -7.16
N GLU A 44 7.08 -1.57 -7.33
CA GLU A 44 6.87 -0.14 -7.56
C GLU A 44 6.12 0.06 -8.89
N GLY A 45 5.00 0.78 -8.85
CA GLY A 45 4.09 0.97 -9.98
C GLY A 45 2.86 0.04 -9.97
N ASP A 46 2.79 -0.96 -9.10
CA ASP A 46 1.59 -1.80 -8.99
C ASP A 46 0.43 -1.05 -8.36
N ALA A 47 -0.77 -1.26 -8.92
CA ALA A 47 -2.01 -0.82 -8.34
C ALA A 47 -2.38 -1.73 -7.16
N VAL A 48 -2.58 -1.12 -5.99
CA VAL A 48 -3.01 -1.81 -4.78
C VAL A 48 -4.26 -1.15 -4.20
N GLN A 49 -5.09 -1.97 -3.58
CA GLN A 49 -6.26 -1.56 -2.82
C GLN A 49 -5.92 -1.72 -1.34
N PHE A 50 -6.30 -0.75 -0.53
CA PHE A 50 -6.01 -0.72 0.90
C PHE A 50 -7.09 0.06 1.63
N GLU A 51 -7.07 0.03 2.95
CA GLU A 51 -7.93 0.82 3.81
C GLU A 51 -7.09 1.83 4.59
N VAL A 52 -7.41 3.11 4.46
CA VAL A 52 -6.75 4.17 5.23
C VAL A 52 -7.34 4.21 6.62
N THR A 53 -6.52 3.91 7.61
CA THR A 53 -6.88 4.03 9.02
C THR A 53 -6.10 5.18 9.65
N GLN A 54 -6.76 6.02 10.46
CA GLN A 54 -6.07 7.04 11.24
C GLN A 54 -5.62 6.45 12.56
N SER A 55 -4.31 6.29 12.74
CA SER A 55 -3.70 5.87 14.00
C SER A 55 -3.17 7.10 14.77
N PRO A 56 -2.93 7.00 16.08
CA PRO A 56 -2.33 8.09 16.86
C PRO A 56 -0.92 8.49 16.38
N LYS A 57 -0.30 7.70 15.49
CA LYS A 57 1.00 7.98 14.86
C LYS A 57 0.90 8.53 13.44
N GLY A 58 -0.30 8.64 12.86
CA GLY A 58 -0.53 9.06 11.48
C GLY A 58 -1.44 8.09 10.70
N ALA A 59 -1.76 8.46 9.46
CA ALA A 59 -2.53 7.60 8.56
C ALA A 59 -1.68 6.42 8.07
N ASN A 60 -2.22 5.20 8.15
CA ASN A 60 -1.59 3.98 7.67
C ASN A 60 -2.53 3.16 6.78
N ALA A 61 -1.95 2.40 5.86
CA ALA A 61 -2.68 1.51 4.96
C ALA A 61 -2.81 0.10 5.55
N THR A 62 -4.02 -0.23 5.96
CA THR A 62 -4.42 -1.57 6.42
C THR A 62 -5.02 -2.39 5.29
N LYS A 63 -4.98 -3.73 5.37
CA LYS A 63 -5.59 -4.65 4.38
C LYS A 63 -5.21 -4.35 2.93
N VAL A 64 -3.91 -4.32 2.69
CA VAL A 64 -3.36 -4.02 1.37
C VAL A 64 -3.39 -5.27 0.51
N SER A 65 -4.03 -5.17 -0.66
CA SER A 65 -4.15 -6.26 -1.64
C SER A 65 -3.82 -5.73 -3.03
N LEU A 66 -3.23 -6.57 -3.89
CA LEU A 66 -3.03 -6.23 -5.31
C LEU A 66 -4.38 -6.06 -6.00
N VAL A 67 -4.56 -4.97 -6.73
CA VAL A 67 -5.71 -4.83 -7.63
C VAL A 67 -5.29 -5.40 -8.97
N PRO A 68 -5.83 -6.55 -9.41
CA PRO A 68 -5.65 -6.95 -10.79
C PRO A 68 -6.34 -5.87 -11.64
N ALA A 69 -5.56 -5.16 -12.46
CA ALA A 69 -6.14 -4.38 -13.55
C ALA A 69 -6.94 -5.37 -14.40
N ALA A 70 -8.26 -5.30 -14.32
CA ALA A 70 -9.14 -6.16 -15.10
C ALA A 70 -8.84 -5.91 -16.59
N GLU A 71 -8.39 -6.97 -17.25
CA GLU A 71 -8.09 -7.04 -18.68
C GLU A 71 -9.36 -6.88 -19.53
#